data_AF-A0A366CW80-F1
#
_entry.id   AF-A0A366CW80-F1
#
_cell.length_a   1.000
_cell.length_b   1.000
_cell.length_c   1.000
_cell.angle_alpha   90.00
_cell.angle_beta   90.00
_cell.angle_gamma   90.00
#
_symmetry.space_group_name_H-M   'P 1'
#
loop_
_entity.id
_entity.type
_entity.pdbx_description
1 polymer ?
#
loop_
_entity_poly.entity_id
_entity_poly.type
_entity_poly.pdbx_seq_one_letter_code
_entity_poly.pdbx_strand_id
1 'polypeptide(L)'
;MLYVVIGPPAAGKSTWCREHARPGDIVIDYDRIALALNPDRDPDSHDHPNTIKTVTKAARQAAIDKALTLAHQCDVFIIHSTPSAQLLARYRTAGADIVTIDPGKAVVMERAKAERPWWMHGAIKKWYDQQDDQPQQTRRSEPRTAKRRRTTVERGYGQQHRKLREALAPTVRAGKAVCWRCQERIHPTEPWDLGHDDHDRRKYRGPEHVTCNRAAGARSSGRHRKSSGPKPRSREW
;
A
#
# COMPACT_ATOMS: atom_id res chain seq x y z
N MET A 1 -5.43 -8.48 3.26
CA MET A 1 -6.06 -7.57 4.26
C MET A 1 -6.54 -6.31 3.55
N LEU A 2 -7.49 -5.58 4.13
CA LEU A 2 -8.04 -4.37 3.54
C LEU A 2 -7.66 -3.14 4.38
N TYR A 3 -6.99 -2.17 3.78
CA TYR A 3 -6.57 -0.93 4.40
C TYR A 3 -7.26 0.24 3.73
N VAL A 4 -7.93 1.09 4.51
CA VAL A 4 -8.52 2.34 4.02
C VAL A 4 -7.74 3.51 4.62
N VAL A 5 -7.00 4.20 3.77
CA VAL A 5 -6.06 5.26 4.16
C VAL A 5 -6.74 6.61 4.00
N ILE A 6 -7.04 7.25 5.12
CA ILE A 6 -7.73 8.53 5.22
C ILE A 6 -6.79 9.63 5.74
N GLY A 7 -7.13 10.89 5.52
CA GLY A 7 -6.27 12.01 5.88
C GLY A 7 -6.49 13.23 4.99
N PRO A 8 -6.04 14.42 5.39
CA PRO A 8 -6.26 15.63 4.62
C PRO A 8 -5.48 15.57 3.29
N PRO A 9 -5.90 16.33 2.26
CA PRO A 9 -5.07 16.54 1.08
C PRO A 9 -3.64 16.92 1.49
N ALA A 10 -2.61 16.47 0.77
CA ALA A 10 -1.18 16.70 1.10
C ALA A 10 -0.64 16.04 2.40
N ALA A 11 -1.42 15.22 3.12
CA ALA A 11 -0.92 14.49 4.30
C ALA A 11 0.17 13.44 4.02
N GLY A 12 0.34 13.04 2.75
CA GLY A 12 1.28 11.97 2.36
C GLY A 12 0.67 10.57 2.25
N LYS A 13 -0.66 10.45 2.12
CA LYS A 13 -1.36 9.15 1.99
C LYS A 13 -0.80 8.27 0.85
N SER A 14 -0.55 8.85 -0.31
CA SER A 14 0.01 8.13 -1.46
C SER A 14 1.47 7.70 -1.23
N THR A 15 2.23 8.45 -0.42
CA THR A 15 3.57 8.05 0.04
C THR A 15 3.46 6.89 1.02
N TRP A 16 2.58 6.98 2.00
CA TRP A 16 2.33 5.91 2.97
C TRP A 16 1.94 4.60 2.27
N CYS A 17 0.98 4.63 1.33
CA CYS A 17 0.60 3.42 0.57
C CYS A 17 1.77 2.84 -0.22
N ARG A 18 2.59 3.67 -0.88
CA ARG A 18 3.80 3.20 -1.60
C ARG A 18 4.82 2.56 -0.67
N GLU A 19 4.91 3.02 0.57
CA GLU A 19 5.81 2.49 1.59
C GLU A 19 5.25 1.24 2.29
N HIS A 20 3.95 0.94 2.16
CA HIS A 20 3.27 -0.17 2.83
C HIS A 20 2.82 -1.29 1.88
N ALA A 21 2.58 -0.98 0.62
CA ALA A 21 2.25 -1.95 -0.41
C ALA A 21 3.49 -2.71 -0.90
N ARG A 22 3.30 -3.98 -1.27
CA ARG A 22 4.30 -4.83 -1.90
C ARG A 22 3.97 -5.04 -3.38
N PRO A 23 4.93 -5.51 -4.19
CA PRO A 23 4.62 -5.98 -5.54
C PRO A 23 3.51 -7.06 -5.50
N GLY A 24 2.43 -6.82 -6.23
CA GLY A 24 1.25 -7.70 -6.26
C GLY A 24 0.10 -7.30 -5.33
N ASP A 25 0.30 -6.32 -4.45
CA ASP A 25 -0.79 -5.71 -3.68
C ASP A 25 -1.56 -4.70 -4.55
N ILE A 26 -2.83 -4.50 -4.21
CA ILE A 26 -3.72 -3.60 -4.95
C ILE A 26 -3.72 -2.23 -4.26
N VAL A 27 -3.36 -1.17 -5.00
CA VAL A 27 -3.48 0.22 -4.51
C VAL A 27 -4.49 0.97 -5.37
N ILE A 28 -5.58 1.41 -4.75
CA ILE A 28 -6.66 2.16 -5.40
C ILE A 28 -6.53 3.62 -5.00
N ASP A 29 -6.13 4.46 -5.95
CA ASP A 29 -5.90 5.89 -5.79
C ASP A 29 -6.65 6.67 -6.88
N TYR A 30 -7.49 7.62 -6.48
CA TYR A 30 -8.32 8.38 -7.41
C TYR A 30 -7.48 9.18 -8.41
N ASP A 31 -6.45 9.88 -7.91
CA ASP A 31 -5.63 10.76 -8.74
C ASP A 31 -4.86 9.95 -9.78
N ARG A 32 -4.40 8.75 -9.42
CA ARG A 32 -3.73 7.83 -10.36
C ARG A 32 -4.66 7.26 -11.41
N ILE A 33 -5.90 6.92 -11.05
CA ILE A 33 -6.89 6.45 -12.02
C ILE A 33 -7.22 7.59 -13.00
N ALA A 34 -7.39 8.81 -12.50
CA ALA A 34 -7.67 9.98 -13.33
C ALA A 34 -6.52 10.27 -14.30
N LEU A 35 -5.27 10.18 -13.84
CA LEU A 35 -4.08 10.33 -14.69
C LEU A 35 -3.99 9.24 -15.76
N ALA A 36 -4.29 7.98 -15.42
CA ALA A 36 -4.29 6.87 -16.38
C ALA A 36 -5.37 7.04 -17.47
N LEU A 37 -6.49 7.68 -17.14
CA LEU A 37 -7.57 7.98 -18.08
C LEU A 37 -7.32 9.23 -18.93
N ASN A 38 -6.32 10.04 -18.58
CA ASN A 38 -5.96 11.26 -19.30
C ASN A 38 -4.43 11.48 -19.30
N PRO A 39 -3.67 10.67 -20.06
CA PRO A 39 -2.21 10.58 -19.96
C PRO A 39 -1.48 11.81 -20.50
N ASP A 40 -2.08 12.57 -21.42
CA ASP A 40 -1.47 13.75 -22.05
C ASP A 40 -1.50 15.00 -21.16
N ARG A 41 -1.98 14.86 -19.93
CA ARG A 41 -2.14 15.96 -18.99
C ARG A 41 -0.98 16.02 -18.01
N ASP A 42 -0.62 17.25 -17.63
CA ASP A 42 0.30 17.50 -16.53
C ASP A 42 -0.10 16.69 -15.27
N PRO A 43 0.75 15.74 -14.81
CA PRO A 43 0.50 14.92 -13.63
C PRO A 43 0.32 15.71 -12.34
N ASP A 44 0.81 16.96 -12.29
CA ASP A 44 0.68 17.85 -11.14
C ASP A 44 -0.60 18.70 -11.20
N SER A 45 -1.37 18.61 -12.30
CA SER A 45 -2.66 19.27 -12.45
C SER A 45 -3.80 18.44 -11.86
N HIS A 46 -4.17 18.73 -10.61
CA HIS A 46 -5.24 18.02 -9.88
C HIS A 46 -6.67 18.40 -10.29
N ASP A 47 -6.84 19.24 -11.31
CA ASP A 47 -8.16 19.71 -11.77
C ASP A 47 -8.67 18.97 -13.02
N HIS A 48 -9.17 17.74 -12.90
CA HIS A 48 -9.61 17.01 -14.09
C HIS A 48 -10.93 17.58 -14.68
N PRO A 49 -11.12 17.55 -16.01
CA PRO A 49 -12.42 17.81 -16.62
C PRO A 49 -13.53 16.95 -16.01
N ASN A 50 -14.76 17.46 -15.97
CA ASN A 50 -15.88 16.73 -15.36
C ASN A 50 -16.13 15.36 -16.00
N THR A 51 -15.88 15.21 -17.30
CA THR A 51 -15.95 13.93 -18.02
C THR A 51 -14.98 12.91 -17.44
N ILE A 52 -13.72 13.29 -17.26
CA ILE A 52 -12.69 12.46 -16.63
C ILE A 52 -13.05 12.15 -15.18
N LYS A 53 -13.53 13.14 -14.41
CA LYS A 53 -13.96 12.93 -13.02
C LYS A 53 -15.06 11.87 -12.91
N THR A 54 -16.03 11.88 -13.82
CA THR A 54 -17.14 10.90 -13.87
C THR A 54 -16.63 9.49 -14.16
N VAL A 55 -15.82 9.32 -15.21
CA VAL A 55 -15.25 8.01 -15.56
C VAL A 55 -14.35 7.49 -14.43
N THR A 56 -13.54 8.37 -13.83
CA THR A 56 -12.67 8.03 -12.69
C THR A 56 -13.47 7.51 -11.50
N LYS A 57 -14.61 8.14 -11.17
CA LYS A 57 -15.49 7.68 -10.08
C LYS A 57 -16.03 6.27 -10.36
N ALA A 58 -16.51 6.02 -11.58
CA ALA A 58 -17.03 4.72 -11.98
C ALA A 58 -15.93 3.63 -11.94
N ALA A 59 -14.77 3.91 -12.54
CA ALA A 59 -13.62 3.00 -12.53
C ALA A 59 -13.14 2.69 -11.11
N ARG A 60 -13.06 3.72 -10.25
CA ARG A 60 -12.68 3.55 -8.84
C ARG A 60 -13.70 2.70 -8.08
N GLN A 61 -15.00 2.91 -8.28
CA GLN A 61 -16.03 2.12 -7.62
C GLN A 61 -15.92 0.64 -8.02
N ALA A 62 -15.80 0.35 -9.32
CA ALA A 62 -15.63 -1.01 -9.82
C ALA A 62 -14.33 -1.67 -9.30
N ALA A 63 -13.23 -0.92 -9.24
CA ALA A 63 -11.97 -1.39 -8.68
C ALA A 63 -12.11 -1.76 -7.20
N ILE A 64 -12.79 -0.92 -6.41
CA ILE A 64 -13.05 -1.20 -4.98
C ILE A 64 -13.89 -2.46 -4.85
N ASP A 65 -15.01 -2.54 -5.56
CA ASP A 65 -15.93 -3.68 -5.47
C ASP A 65 -15.22 -4.99 -5.80
N LYS A 66 -14.38 -5.00 -6.84
CA LYS A 66 -13.58 -6.19 -7.18
C LYS A 66 -12.50 -6.47 -6.13
N ALA A 67 -11.77 -5.45 -5.69
CA ALA A 67 -10.67 -5.63 -4.73
C ALA A 67 -11.16 -6.15 -3.37
N LEU A 68 -12.36 -5.77 -2.93
CA LEU A 68 -13.00 -6.33 -1.72
C LEU A 68 -13.14 -7.85 -1.81
N THR A 69 -13.43 -8.40 -2.99
CA THR A 69 -13.51 -9.86 -3.18
C THR A 69 -12.14 -10.54 -3.19
N LEU A 70 -11.06 -9.81 -3.49
CA LEU A 70 -9.69 -10.32 -3.59
C LEU A 70 -8.85 -10.09 -2.32
N ALA A 71 -9.38 -9.42 -1.31
CA ALA A 71 -8.67 -9.05 -0.08
C ALA A 71 -8.17 -10.25 0.76
N HIS A 72 -8.61 -11.48 0.41
CA HIS A 72 -8.11 -12.74 0.96
C HIS A 72 -6.83 -13.26 0.29
N GLN A 73 -6.53 -12.80 -0.93
CA GLN A 73 -5.37 -13.25 -1.73
C GLN A 73 -4.20 -12.28 -1.65
N CYS A 74 -4.48 -10.98 -1.50
CA CYS A 74 -3.48 -9.92 -1.44
C CYS A 74 -3.90 -8.83 -0.43
N ASP A 75 -2.97 -7.92 -0.13
CA ASP A 75 -3.31 -6.72 0.62
C ASP A 75 -3.87 -5.66 -0.35
N VAL A 76 -4.93 -4.97 0.09
CA VAL A 76 -5.65 -3.96 -0.68
C VAL A 76 -5.58 -2.65 0.08
N PHE A 77 -5.12 -1.59 -0.60
CA PHE A 77 -4.96 -0.25 -0.06
C PHE A 77 -5.88 0.71 -0.82
N ILE A 78 -6.87 1.29 -0.13
CA ILE A 78 -7.79 2.26 -0.69
C ILE A 78 -7.44 3.64 -0.13
N ILE A 79 -6.98 4.55 -0.99
CA ILE A 79 -6.77 5.94 -0.59
C ILE A 79 -8.11 6.66 -0.66
N HIS A 80 -8.55 7.24 0.45
CA HIS A 80 -9.77 8.04 0.49
C HIS A 80 -9.65 9.19 1.49
N SER A 81 -9.47 10.42 0.99
CA SER A 81 -9.23 11.60 1.85
C SER A 81 -10.38 11.90 2.83
N THR A 82 -11.62 11.90 2.34
CA THR A 82 -12.85 12.21 3.10
C THR A 82 -13.98 11.24 2.73
N PRO A 83 -13.99 10.01 3.24
CA PRO A 83 -15.14 9.12 3.08
C PRO A 83 -16.35 9.65 3.86
N SER A 84 -17.56 9.44 3.34
CA SER A 84 -18.78 9.67 4.12
C SER A 84 -18.88 8.66 5.27
N ALA A 85 -19.67 8.98 6.31
CA ALA A 85 -19.91 8.07 7.43
C ALA A 85 -20.46 6.71 6.98
N GLN A 86 -21.36 6.71 5.99
CA GLN A 86 -21.94 5.49 5.42
C GLN A 86 -20.89 4.62 4.71
N LEU A 87 -19.94 5.25 4.01
CA LEU A 87 -18.89 4.53 3.31
C LEU A 87 -17.83 3.97 4.29
N LEU A 88 -17.52 4.72 5.36
CA LEU A 88 -16.70 4.20 6.47
C LEU A 88 -17.35 2.99 7.14
N ALA A 89 -18.67 3.03 7.38
CA ALA A 89 -19.40 1.90 7.92
C ALA A 89 -19.30 0.68 6.98
N ARG A 90 -19.50 0.88 5.67
CA ARG A 90 -19.33 -0.17 4.66
C ARG A 90 -17.93 -0.80 4.69
N TYR A 91 -16.89 0.01 4.79
CA TYR A 91 -15.51 -0.50 4.89
C TYR A 91 -15.27 -1.28 6.18
N ARG A 92 -15.79 -0.80 7.31
CA ARG A 92 -15.68 -1.52 8.60
C ARG A 92 -16.39 -2.87 8.54
N THR A 93 -17.59 -2.94 7.96
CA THR A 93 -18.31 -4.20 7.74
C THR A 93 -17.53 -5.16 6.85
N ALA A 94 -16.79 -4.64 5.87
CA ALA A 94 -15.90 -5.42 5.01
C ALA A 94 -14.57 -5.83 5.71
N GLY A 95 -14.39 -5.52 7.00
CA GLY A 95 -13.20 -5.85 7.76
C GLY A 95 -11.99 -4.96 7.46
N ALA A 96 -12.21 -3.71 7.02
CA ALA A 96 -11.14 -2.77 6.73
C ALA A 96 -10.48 -2.20 7.99
N ASP A 97 -9.16 -2.16 7.98
CA ASP A 97 -8.36 -1.34 8.90
C ASP A 97 -8.33 0.11 8.41
N ILE A 98 -8.90 1.03 9.19
CA ILE A 98 -8.89 2.46 8.85
C ILE A 98 -7.58 3.08 9.36
N VAL A 99 -6.75 3.56 8.43
CA VAL A 99 -5.47 4.20 8.73
C VAL A 99 -5.60 5.70 8.51
N THR A 100 -5.46 6.49 9.58
CA THR A 100 -5.50 7.96 9.50
C THR A 100 -4.08 8.51 9.44
N ILE A 101 -3.77 9.24 8.38
CA ILE A 101 -2.49 9.94 8.20
C ILE A 101 -2.73 11.44 8.40
N ASP A 102 -2.19 11.98 9.49
CA ASP A 102 -2.27 13.40 9.82
C ASP A 102 -0.93 13.89 10.39
N PRO A 103 -0.11 14.62 9.60
CA PRO A 103 1.12 15.23 10.09
C PRO A 103 0.88 16.57 10.80
N GLY A 104 -0.38 17.00 10.96
CA GLY A 104 -0.77 18.25 11.58
C GLY A 104 -1.03 19.38 10.57
N LYS A 105 -1.98 20.26 10.92
CA LYS A 105 -2.51 21.31 10.04
C LYS A 105 -1.42 22.22 9.47
N ALA A 106 -0.44 22.61 10.28
CA ALA A 106 0.67 23.46 9.85
C ALA A 106 1.48 22.81 8.71
N VAL A 107 1.90 21.56 8.89
CA VAL A 107 2.68 20.81 7.90
C VAL A 107 1.88 20.56 6.62
N VAL A 108 0.60 20.22 6.76
CA VAL A 108 -0.29 20.02 5.61
C VAL A 108 -0.48 21.29 4.80
N MET A 109 -0.70 22.43 5.47
CA MET A 109 -0.88 23.72 4.82
C MET A 109 0.40 24.21 4.16
N GLU A 110 1.56 23.99 4.76
CA GLU A 110 2.87 24.30 4.17
C GLU A 110 3.09 23.51 2.88
N ARG A 111 2.89 22.19 2.92
CA ARG A 111 3.00 21.32 1.73
C ARG A 111 2.00 21.69 0.65
N ALA A 112 0.76 22.00 1.03
CA ALA A 112 -0.27 22.42 0.09
C ALA A 112 0.08 23.74 -0.60
N LYS A 113 0.65 24.71 0.12
CA LYS A 113 1.12 25.96 -0.48
C LYS A 113 2.26 25.76 -1.48
N ALA A 114 3.12 24.77 -1.24
CA ALA A 114 4.28 24.48 -2.09
C ALA A 114 3.92 23.66 -3.35
N GLU A 115 2.97 22.73 -3.24
CA GLU A 115 2.73 21.71 -4.28
C GLU A 115 1.32 21.72 -4.86
N ARG A 116 0.39 22.52 -4.32
CA ARG A 116 -1.03 22.47 -4.68
C ARG A 116 -1.61 23.84 -5.00
N PRO A 117 -2.60 23.88 -5.91
CA PRO A 117 -3.29 25.12 -6.19
C PRO A 117 -4.10 25.63 -4.98
N TRP A 118 -4.16 26.95 -4.84
CA TRP A 118 -4.75 27.65 -3.69
C TRP A 118 -6.20 27.25 -3.39
N TRP A 119 -6.99 26.86 -4.39
CA TRP A 119 -8.40 26.44 -4.20
C TRP A 119 -8.53 25.13 -3.39
N MET A 120 -7.49 24.29 -3.34
CA MET A 120 -7.47 23.09 -2.50
C MET A 120 -7.30 23.39 -1.00
N HIS A 121 -6.92 24.61 -0.61
CA HIS A 121 -6.85 25.01 0.80
C HIS A 121 -8.21 24.91 1.51
N GLY A 122 -9.31 25.17 0.79
CA GLY A 122 -10.66 25.01 1.31
C GLY A 122 -10.98 23.56 1.70
N ALA A 123 -10.49 22.58 0.94
CA ALA A 123 -10.66 21.16 1.24
C ALA A 123 -9.85 20.72 2.47
N ILE A 124 -8.65 21.30 2.66
CA ILE A 124 -7.82 21.05 3.85
C ILE A 124 -8.48 21.64 5.10
N LYS A 125 -8.95 22.89 5.02
CA LYS A 125 -9.65 23.54 6.13
C LYS A 125 -10.88 22.75 6.53
N LYS A 126 -11.74 22.38 5.56
CA LYS A 126 -12.93 21.57 5.79
C LYS A 126 -12.63 20.22 6.45
N TRP A 127 -11.50 19.59 6.11
CA TRP A 127 -11.10 18.32 6.73
C TRP A 127 -10.81 18.47 8.23
N TYR A 128 -10.09 19.54 8.63
CA TYR A 128 -9.81 19.81 10.04
C TYR A 128 -11.05 20.29 10.78
N ASP A 129 -11.87 21.14 10.16
CA ASP A 129 -13.11 21.62 10.79
C ASP A 129 -14.07 20.42 11.08
N GLN A 130 -14.17 19.46 10.15
CA GLN A 130 -14.94 18.21 10.35
C GLN A 130 -14.36 17.26 11.41
N GLN A 131 -13.07 17.38 11.73
CA GLN A 131 -12.41 16.60 12.78
C GLN A 131 -12.63 17.19 14.16
N ASP A 132 -12.69 18.53 14.26
CA ASP A 132 -12.97 19.23 15.51
C ASP A 132 -14.44 19.06 15.94
N ASP A 133 -15.36 18.90 14.98
CA ASP A 133 -16.78 18.62 15.22
C ASP A 133 -17.08 17.15 15.60
N GLN A 134 -16.12 16.21 15.48
CA GLN A 134 -16.32 14.84 15.98
C GLN A 134 -16.01 14.78 17.49
N PRO A 135 -17.01 14.52 18.37
CA PRO A 135 -16.78 14.45 19.80
C PRO A 135 -15.80 13.32 20.12
N GLN A 136 -14.57 13.69 20.48
CA GLN A 136 -13.56 13.12 21.38
C GLN A 136 -13.46 11.58 21.63
N GLN A 137 -14.11 10.72 20.86
CA GLN A 137 -14.08 9.25 20.98
C GLN A 137 -13.03 8.58 20.08
N THR A 138 -12.43 9.31 19.13
CA THR A 138 -11.43 8.76 18.20
C THR A 138 -9.98 9.05 18.58
N ARG A 139 -9.72 9.82 19.66
CA ARG A 139 -8.36 10.17 20.11
C ARG A 139 -7.68 9.11 20.98
N ARG A 140 -8.35 8.01 21.32
CA ARG A 140 -7.76 6.81 21.95
C ARG A 140 -8.51 5.54 21.50
N SER A 141 -8.09 4.98 20.38
CA SER A 141 -8.26 3.56 20.13
C SER A 141 -6.97 3.01 19.54
N GLU A 142 -6.01 2.75 20.44
CA GLU A 142 -5.02 1.71 20.20
C GLU A 142 -5.77 0.46 19.70
N PRO A 143 -5.35 -0.18 18.61
CA PRO A 143 -5.97 -1.41 18.17
C PRO A 143 -5.72 -2.47 19.24
N ARG A 144 -6.77 -2.87 19.96
CA ARG A 144 -6.75 -4.05 20.81
C ARG A 144 -6.46 -5.27 19.92
N THR A 145 -5.22 -5.74 20.04
CA THR A 145 -4.75 -7.09 19.70
C THR A 145 -4.93 -7.55 18.25
N ALA A 146 -4.44 -6.79 17.28
CA ALA A 146 -3.94 -7.36 16.03
C ALA A 146 -2.42 -7.27 16.06
N LYS A 147 -1.72 -8.41 16.15
CA LYS A 147 -0.26 -8.51 16.22
C LYS A 147 0.37 -7.59 15.16
N ARG A 148 0.95 -6.44 15.58
CA ARG A 148 1.43 -5.36 14.71
C ARG A 148 2.29 -5.94 13.59
N ARG A 149 1.73 -6.04 12.39
CA ARG A 149 2.42 -6.56 11.23
C ARG A 149 3.35 -5.44 10.75
N ARG A 150 4.67 -5.65 10.88
CA ARG A 150 5.74 -4.71 10.51
C ARG A 150 5.45 -4.01 9.17
N THR A 151 5.71 -2.71 9.05
CA THR A 151 5.60 -1.95 7.78
C THR A 151 6.56 -2.51 6.72
N THR A 152 6.42 -2.16 5.43
CA THR A 152 7.35 -2.67 4.38
C THR A 152 8.77 -2.18 4.64
N VAL A 153 8.93 -0.99 5.22
CA VAL A 153 10.20 -0.46 5.76
C VAL A 153 10.71 -1.31 6.93
N GLU A 154 9.88 -1.61 7.93
CA GLU A 154 10.24 -2.49 9.06
C GLU A 154 10.44 -3.97 8.65
N ARG A 155 10.01 -4.35 7.44
CA ARG A 155 10.19 -5.67 6.81
C ARG A 155 11.44 -5.75 5.92
N GLY A 156 12.14 -4.63 5.68
CA GLY A 156 13.40 -4.58 4.94
C GLY A 156 13.34 -3.98 3.53
N TYR A 157 12.25 -3.35 3.11
CA TYR A 157 12.03 -2.82 1.75
C TYR A 157 12.06 -1.28 1.72
N GLY A 158 13.08 -0.67 2.33
CA GLY A 158 13.25 0.79 2.41
C GLY A 158 13.82 1.44 1.14
N GLN A 159 14.32 2.67 1.26
CA GLN A 159 14.97 3.44 0.18
C GLN A 159 16.04 2.66 -0.61
N GLN A 160 16.82 1.82 0.08
CA GLN A 160 17.86 0.97 -0.52
C GLN A 160 17.30 -0.05 -1.51
N HIS A 161 16.13 -0.63 -1.22
CA HIS A 161 15.43 -1.55 -2.13
C HIS A 161 15.08 -0.86 -3.45
N ARG A 162 14.60 0.38 -3.37
CA ARG A 162 14.19 1.16 -4.54
C ARG A 162 15.38 1.46 -5.45
N LYS A 163 16.47 1.97 -4.88
CA LYS A 163 17.71 2.27 -5.62
C LYS A 163 18.27 1.02 -6.31
N LEU A 164 18.31 -0.11 -5.61
CA LEU A 164 18.82 -1.36 -6.19
C LEU A 164 17.91 -1.89 -7.30
N ARG A 165 16.58 -1.77 -7.14
CA ARG A 165 15.63 -2.18 -8.18
C ARG A 165 15.72 -1.30 -9.43
N GLU A 166 15.87 0.01 -9.26
CA GLU A 166 16.11 0.95 -10.37
C GLU A 166 17.42 0.66 -11.09
N ALA A 167 18.51 0.38 -10.35
CA ALA A 167 19.80 0.04 -10.93
C ALA A 167 19.78 -1.26 -11.74
N LEU A 168 19.01 -2.26 -11.32
CA LEU A 168 18.93 -3.58 -11.96
C LEU A 168 17.89 -3.68 -13.08
N ALA A 169 16.91 -2.77 -13.12
CA ALA A 169 15.86 -2.79 -14.13
C ALA A 169 16.37 -2.74 -15.58
N PRO A 170 17.40 -1.93 -15.93
CA PRO A 170 17.99 -1.95 -17.27
C PRO A 170 18.57 -3.33 -17.65
N THR A 171 19.26 -4.00 -16.73
CA THR A 171 19.86 -5.32 -16.96
C THR A 171 18.80 -6.40 -17.19
N VAL A 172 17.69 -6.33 -16.45
CA VAL A 172 16.56 -7.24 -16.65
C VAL A 172 15.88 -6.98 -18.00
N ARG A 173 15.59 -5.71 -18.33
CA ARG A 173 15.01 -5.35 -19.63
C ARG A 173 15.89 -5.72 -20.81
N ALA A 174 17.21 -5.75 -20.63
CA ALA A 174 18.15 -6.22 -21.64
C ALA A 174 18.19 -7.76 -21.78
N GLY A 175 17.43 -8.50 -20.97
CA GLY A 175 17.43 -9.97 -20.95
C GLY A 175 18.71 -10.59 -20.39
N LYS A 176 19.53 -9.80 -19.70
CA LYS A 176 20.84 -10.20 -19.18
C LYS A 176 20.78 -10.60 -17.70
N ALA A 177 19.64 -10.42 -17.05
CA ALA A 177 19.49 -10.76 -15.64
C ALA A 177 19.26 -12.25 -15.43
N VAL A 178 19.93 -12.80 -14.42
CA VAL A 178 19.80 -14.18 -13.97
C VAL A 178 19.15 -14.17 -12.59
N CYS A 179 18.15 -15.03 -12.41
CA CYS A 179 17.50 -15.22 -11.13
C CYS A 179 18.48 -15.80 -10.12
N TRP A 180 18.74 -15.10 -9.02
CA TRP A 180 19.73 -15.57 -8.04
C TRP A 180 19.31 -16.87 -7.33
N ARG A 181 18.03 -17.26 -7.37
CA ARG A 181 17.54 -18.51 -6.77
C ARG A 181 17.66 -19.71 -7.70
N CYS A 182 17.00 -19.67 -8.85
CA CYS A 182 16.97 -20.80 -9.77
C CYS A 182 18.10 -20.78 -10.81
N GLN A 183 18.90 -19.69 -10.88
CA GLN A 183 19.99 -19.50 -11.83
C GLN A 183 19.55 -19.46 -13.31
N GLU A 184 18.25 -19.38 -13.58
CA GLU A 184 17.70 -19.21 -14.92
C GLU A 184 17.58 -17.72 -15.30
N ARG A 185 17.55 -17.44 -16.60
CA ARG A 185 17.36 -16.08 -17.10
C ARG A 185 15.97 -15.57 -16.78
N ILE A 186 15.88 -14.30 -16.40
CA ILE A 186 14.60 -13.60 -16.26
C ILE A 186 14.28 -12.99 -17.62
N HIS A 187 13.10 -13.30 -18.15
CA HIS A 187 12.72 -12.78 -19.46
C HIS A 187 12.56 -11.25 -19.42
N PRO A 188 13.00 -10.50 -20.46
CA PRO A 188 12.95 -9.03 -20.50
C PRO A 188 11.64 -8.36 -20.09
N THR A 189 10.53 -9.01 -20.41
CA THR A 189 9.17 -8.52 -20.16
C THR A 189 8.49 -9.19 -18.96
N GLU A 190 9.14 -10.18 -18.35
CA GLU A 190 8.56 -10.92 -17.23
C GLU A 190 8.68 -10.11 -15.93
N PRO A 191 7.64 -10.08 -15.08
CA PRO A 191 7.72 -9.47 -13.78
C PRO A 191 8.74 -10.19 -12.88
N TRP A 192 9.58 -9.40 -12.21
CA TRP A 192 10.66 -9.89 -11.36
C TRP A 192 10.68 -9.15 -10.01
N ASP A 193 11.32 -9.74 -9.01
CA ASP A 193 11.50 -9.17 -7.68
C ASP A 193 12.99 -9.03 -7.31
N LEU A 194 13.32 -8.10 -6.41
CA LEU A 194 14.66 -8.01 -5.86
C LEU A 194 14.76 -8.92 -4.64
N GLY A 195 15.43 -10.05 -4.81
CA GLY A 195 15.48 -11.07 -3.78
C GLY A 195 16.51 -10.77 -2.69
N HIS A 196 16.17 -11.20 -1.48
CA HIS A 196 16.99 -11.07 -0.29
C HIS A 196 17.55 -12.43 0.15
N ASP A 197 18.64 -12.40 0.90
CA ASP A 197 19.19 -13.60 1.54
C ASP A 197 18.18 -14.23 2.51
N ASP A 198 18.11 -15.57 2.56
CA ASP A 198 17.13 -16.30 3.37
C ASP A 198 17.39 -16.18 4.89
N HIS A 199 18.64 -15.93 5.28
CA HIS A 199 19.07 -15.75 6.66
C HIS A 199 19.16 -14.28 7.06
N ASP A 200 19.41 -13.37 6.10
CA ASP A 200 19.49 -11.94 6.33
C ASP A 200 18.72 -11.11 5.29
N ARG A 201 17.52 -10.66 5.67
CA ARG A 201 16.64 -9.86 4.81
C ARG A 201 17.16 -8.46 4.47
N ARG A 202 18.28 -8.03 5.07
CA ARG A 202 18.95 -6.75 4.75
C ARG A 202 19.95 -6.91 3.60
N LYS A 203 20.31 -8.13 3.24
CA LYS A 203 21.24 -8.43 2.14
C LYS A 203 20.47 -8.79 0.89
N TYR A 204 20.64 -8.00 -0.17
CA TYR A 204 20.08 -8.29 -1.48
C TYR A 204 21.03 -9.18 -2.27
N ARG A 205 20.48 -10.20 -2.93
CA ARG A 205 21.25 -11.18 -3.72
C ARG A 205 21.12 -10.95 -5.22
N GLY A 206 20.08 -10.24 -5.66
CA GLY A 206 19.89 -9.87 -7.05
C GLY A 206 18.44 -10.04 -7.51
N PRO A 207 18.19 -9.87 -8.81
CA PRO A 207 16.85 -10.07 -9.37
C PRO A 207 16.46 -11.56 -9.26
N GLU A 208 15.19 -11.84 -9.04
CA GLU A 208 14.59 -13.18 -9.02
C GLU A 208 13.21 -13.19 -9.68
N HIS A 209 12.76 -14.35 -10.15
CA HIS A 209 11.38 -14.49 -10.60
C HIS A 209 10.40 -14.24 -9.46
N VAL A 210 9.27 -13.61 -9.75
CA VAL A 210 8.18 -13.42 -8.77
C VAL A 210 7.70 -14.77 -8.22
N THR A 211 7.68 -15.80 -9.06
CA THR A 211 7.32 -17.17 -8.67
C THR A 211 8.34 -17.77 -7.69
N CYS A 212 9.64 -17.61 -7.95
CA CYS A 212 10.72 -18.07 -7.08
C CYS A 212 10.69 -17.36 -5.72
N ASN A 213 10.46 -16.04 -5.71
CA ASN A 213 10.30 -15.25 -4.50
C ASN A 213 9.14 -15.76 -3.64
N ARG A 214 7.97 -15.96 -4.26
CA ARG A 214 6.77 -16.46 -3.58
C ARG A 214 6.95 -17.88 -3.03
N ALA A 215 7.61 -18.77 -3.79
CA ALA A 215 7.94 -20.12 -3.34
C ALA A 215 8.89 -20.11 -2.13
N ALA A 216 9.88 -19.22 -2.11
CA ALA A 216 10.77 -19.06 -0.96
C ALA A 216 10.05 -18.50 0.28
N GLY A 217 9.13 -17.55 0.08
CA GLY A 217 8.24 -17.05 1.13
C GLY A 217 7.37 -18.14 1.77
N ALA A 218 6.85 -19.06 0.96
CA ALA A 218 6.09 -20.22 1.42
C ALA A 218 6.95 -21.22 2.23
N ARG A 219 8.20 -21.48 1.80
CA ARG A 219 9.15 -22.33 2.55
C ARG A 219 9.57 -21.72 3.89
N SER A 220 9.78 -20.40 3.91
CA SER A 220 10.18 -19.66 5.13
C SER A 220 9.05 -19.57 6.16
N SER A 221 7.80 -19.40 5.71
CA SER A 221 6.62 -19.38 6.58
C SER A 221 6.22 -20.78 7.08
N GLY A 222 6.47 -21.83 6.29
CA GLY A 222 6.33 -23.23 6.71
C GLY A 222 7.30 -23.64 7.82
N ARG A 223 8.52 -23.07 7.84
CA ARG A 223 9.53 -23.30 8.90
C ARG A 223 9.10 -22.72 10.25
N HIS A 224 8.38 -21.60 10.27
CA HIS A 224 7.86 -20.99 11.50
C HIS A 224 6.64 -21.70 12.11
N ARG A 225 5.96 -22.61 11.39
CA ARG A 225 4.86 -23.43 11.94
C ARG A 225 5.32 -24.72 12.64
N LYS A 226 6.61 -25.09 12.55
CA LYS A 226 7.15 -26.35 13.10
C LYS A 226 7.72 -26.24 14.54
N SER A 227 7.34 -25.24 15.33
CA SER A 227 7.79 -25.12 16.74
C SER A 227 6.66 -25.13 17.77
N SER A 228 5.48 -25.64 17.43
CA SER A 228 4.46 -26.03 18.40
C SER A 228 4.11 -27.50 18.16
N GLY A 229 5.00 -28.38 18.61
CA GLY A 229 4.72 -29.80 18.70
C GLY A 229 3.49 -30.03 19.60
N PRO A 230 2.67 -31.06 19.33
CA PRO A 230 1.52 -31.36 20.16
C PRO A 230 1.99 -31.63 21.59
N LYS A 231 1.42 -30.90 22.57
CA LYS A 231 1.63 -31.19 24.00
C LYS A 231 1.22 -32.64 24.26
N PRO A 232 2.05 -33.47 24.90
CA PRO A 232 1.65 -34.82 25.28
C PRO A 232 0.47 -34.72 26.25
N ARG A 233 -0.58 -35.52 25.97
CA ARG A 233 -1.72 -35.70 26.87
C ARG A 233 -1.26 -36.60 28.01
N SER A 234 -0.92 -36.03 29.16
CA SER A 234 -0.80 -36.79 30.41
C SER A 234 -2.20 -37.00 30.97
N ARG A 235 -2.79 -38.16 30.68
CA ARG A 235 -3.65 -38.86 31.64
C ARG A 235 -2.71 -39.63 32.55
N GLU A 236 -2.81 -39.47 33.86
CA GLU A 236 -2.52 -40.50 34.85
C GLU A 236 -3.02 -40.01 36.22
N TRP A 237 -3.99 -40.79 36.74
CA TRP A 237 -4.53 -40.98 38.09
C TRP A 237 -4.89 -39.77 38.97
#